data_AF-A0AAV5ASC3-F1
#
_entry.id   AF-A0AAV5ASC3-F1
#
_cell.length_a   1.000
_cell.length_b   1.000
_cell.length_c   1.000
_cell.angle_alpha   90.00
_cell.angle_beta   90.00
_cell.angle_gamma   90.00
#
_symmetry.space_group_name_H-M   'P 1'
#
loop_
_entity.id
_entity.type
_entity.pdbx_description
1 polymer ?
#
loop_
_entity_poly.entity_id
_entity_poly.type
_entity_poly.pdbx_seq_one_letter_code
_entity_poly.pdbx_strand_id
1 'polypeptide(L)'
;MFGKASNLNSSRKRFDEIHDGRFIRLGGEGLAAYPLIAHLAQHFEPFYSSICSERDIKCATGRVYTALPKPQVVVLDFFLYNLFLDIRKVSQDHIPILAWHITSSASTMYSYGPEKYGGRGDISEKAMVLSEQTGTPLEQTESELYISYSLQGNVVKLPGYPPLYDYEIVQRDDLSLKRIDDFTLNLFKTSYRFFRECDGMVSSSNEVYDHELNAAFREWFAERNKAVYFIGPLLPPDIPQPSSISHRKDLEISSNGKDIELFLDRILESHGERNEEMPAHIKTLFESYDKVLISKWAPQQSILAHRVSKILNSLSLCQCSCFNLNEATGWFMTHCGQNSTAEAISYGVPMIAWSLVGDQPINAVNVSLNHDVAYQLLEVRTGSGLKPLYRGVQPLGTIESAAEEFRQVWAKAQGEDGARKRSNAQQLKEKHKSLWEEGGSSLRDYKKFLQDYLRN
;
A
#
# COMPACT_ATOMS: atom_id res chain seq x y z
N MET A 1 -5.15 -4.04 -23.65
CA MET A 1 -4.70 -5.45 -23.69
C MET A 1 -5.66 -6.27 -22.87
N PHE A 2 -6.29 -7.29 -23.45
CA PHE A 2 -7.34 -8.07 -22.80
C PHE A 2 -6.92 -9.55 -22.87
N GLY A 3 -6.56 -10.11 -21.71
CA GLY A 3 -6.38 -11.55 -21.55
C GLY A 3 -7.75 -12.23 -21.47
N LYS A 4 -7.86 -13.46 -21.99
CA LYS A 4 -8.95 -14.35 -21.59
C LYS A 4 -8.91 -14.47 -20.06
N ALA A 5 -10.07 -14.48 -19.42
CA ALA A 5 -10.23 -14.60 -17.98
C ALA A 5 -9.90 -16.01 -17.46
N SER A 6 -8.67 -16.49 -17.70
CA SER A 6 -8.11 -17.72 -17.13
C SER A 6 -7.08 -17.44 -16.03
N ASN A 7 -6.61 -16.21 -15.84
CA ASN A 7 -5.37 -15.95 -15.12
C ASN A 7 -5.54 -15.00 -13.91
N LEU A 8 -6.35 -15.41 -12.94
CA LEU A 8 -6.36 -14.83 -11.57
C LEU A 8 -6.71 -15.95 -10.58
N ASN A 9 -5.96 -17.05 -10.55
CA ASN A 9 -6.25 -18.18 -9.64
C ASN A 9 -6.02 -17.85 -8.15
N SER A 10 -5.34 -16.75 -7.82
CA SER A 10 -5.10 -16.36 -6.42
C SER A 10 -6.26 -15.55 -5.85
N SER A 11 -6.61 -14.39 -6.39
CA SER A 11 -7.73 -13.62 -5.82
C SER A 11 -9.10 -14.27 -6.07
N ARG A 12 -9.26 -15.12 -7.10
CA ARG A 12 -10.54 -15.78 -7.38
C ARG A 12 -10.93 -16.84 -6.37
N LYS A 13 -10.02 -17.70 -5.89
CA LYS A 13 -10.45 -18.84 -5.05
C LYS A 13 -11.17 -18.41 -3.77
N ARG A 14 -10.77 -17.30 -3.13
CA ARG A 14 -11.48 -16.77 -1.94
C ARG A 14 -12.81 -16.07 -2.27
N PHE A 15 -12.95 -15.52 -3.47
CA PHE A 15 -14.11 -14.73 -3.88
C PHE A 15 -15.17 -15.58 -4.61
N ASP A 16 -14.75 -16.58 -5.37
CA ASP A 16 -15.60 -17.49 -6.16
C ASP A 16 -16.20 -18.62 -5.31
N GLU A 17 -15.59 -18.99 -4.17
CA GLU A 17 -16.10 -20.06 -3.29
C GLU A 17 -17.33 -19.64 -2.46
N ILE A 18 -17.67 -18.34 -2.40
CA ILE A 18 -18.70 -17.84 -1.48
C ILE A 18 -19.95 -17.32 -2.21
N HIS A 19 -19.90 -16.75 -3.42
CA HIS A 19 -21.09 -16.33 -4.19
C HIS A 19 -20.87 -16.17 -5.71
N ASP A 20 -21.97 -16.19 -6.49
CA ASP A 20 -22.09 -16.13 -7.97
C ASP A 20 -21.71 -14.76 -8.61
N GLY A 21 -20.77 -14.02 -8.00
CA GLY A 21 -20.39 -12.66 -8.42
C GLY A 21 -19.44 -12.65 -9.62
N ARG A 22 -19.79 -11.92 -10.70
CA ARG A 22 -18.90 -11.74 -11.86
C ARG A 22 -18.03 -10.49 -11.71
N PHE A 23 -16.78 -10.69 -11.30
CA PHE A 23 -15.79 -9.60 -11.25
C PHE A 23 -15.20 -9.32 -12.64
N ILE A 24 -15.32 -8.07 -13.08
CA ILE A 24 -14.70 -7.59 -14.32
C ILE A 24 -13.55 -6.64 -13.94
N ARG A 25 -12.31 -7.08 -14.16
CA ARG A 25 -11.12 -6.24 -13.98
C ARG A 25 -10.94 -5.34 -15.20
N LEU A 26 -11.02 -4.04 -14.98
CA LEU A 26 -10.77 -3.01 -15.99
C LEU A 26 -9.39 -2.38 -15.75
N GLY A 27 -8.32 -3.08 -16.17
CA GLY A 27 -6.94 -2.61 -15.99
C GLY A 27 -5.94 -3.76 -15.93
N GLY A 28 -4.80 -3.63 -16.63
CA GLY A 28 -3.75 -4.64 -16.71
C GLY A 28 -2.82 -4.67 -15.50
N GLU A 29 -2.03 -5.73 -15.37
CA GLU A 29 -0.83 -5.72 -14.56
C GLU A 29 0.22 -4.84 -15.23
N GLY A 30 0.75 -3.93 -14.40
CA GLY A 30 1.72 -2.86 -14.60
C GLY A 30 1.50 -1.88 -15.74
N LEU A 31 2.27 -0.79 -15.61
CA LEU A 31 2.60 0.25 -16.59
C LEU A 31 3.12 1.45 -15.76
N ALA A 32 4.07 2.21 -16.30
CA ALA A 32 4.31 3.56 -15.76
C ALA A 32 2.98 4.32 -15.73
N ALA A 33 2.64 4.87 -14.57
CA ALA A 33 1.35 5.49 -14.31
C ALA A 33 1.00 6.58 -15.35
N TYR A 34 2.00 7.30 -15.86
CA TYR A 34 1.78 8.54 -16.60
C TYR A 34 1.18 8.37 -18.01
N PRO A 35 1.75 7.57 -18.94
CA PRO A 35 1.21 7.48 -20.30
C PRO A 35 -0.08 6.67 -20.36
N LEU A 36 -0.25 5.70 -19.45
CA LEU A 36 -1.42 4.83 -19.43
C LEU A 36 -2.66 5.57 -18.92
N ILE A 37 -2.56 6.37 -17.85
CA ILE A 37 -3.72 7.08 -17.29
C ILE A 37 -4.30 8.04 -18.33
N ALA A 38 -3.44 8.76 -19.07
CA ALA A 38 -3.86 9.64 -20.15
C ALA A 38 -4.52 8.88 -21.31
N HIS A 39 -3.97 7.73 -21.71
CA HIS A 39 -4.54 6.89 -22.77
C HIS A 39 -5.86 6.22 -22.35
N LEU A 40 -5.97 5.76 -21.10
CA LEU A 40 -7.20 5.22 -20.54
C LEU A 40 -8.30 6.29 -20.54
N ALA A 41 -8.00 7.50 -20.08
CA ALA A 41 -8.98 8.59 -20.06
C ALA A 41 -9.57 8.92 -21.45
N GLN A 42 -8.81 8.73 -22.53
CA GLN A 42 -9.31 9.00 -23.90
C GLN A 42 -10.24 7.90 -24.45
N HIS A 43 -10.17 6.69 -23.91
CA HIS A 43 -10.84 5.53 -24.49
C HIS A 43 -11.79 4.81 -23.52
N PHE A 44 -11.82 5.23 -22.26
CA PHE A 44 -12.60 4.56 -21.23
C PHE A 44 -14.10 4.82 -21.36
N GLU A 45 -14.56 6.05 -21.62
CA GLU A 45 -15.98 6.36 -21.75
C GLU A 45 -16.69 5.50 -22.83
N PRO A 46 -16.20 5.39 -24.08
CA PRO A 46 -16.86 4.54 -25.10
C PRO A 46 -16.85 3.05 -24.73
N PHE A 47 -15.78 2.61 -24.08
CA PHE A 47 -15.64 1.24 -23.60
C PHE A 47 -16.67 0.94 -22.50
N TYR A 48 -16.79 1.81 -21.50
CA TYR A 48 -17.72 1.65 -20.39
C TYR A 48 -19.18 1.79 -20.84
N SER A 49 -19.46 2.65 -21.83
CA SER A 49 -20.76 2.73 -22.51
C SER A 49 -21.15 1.42 -23.19
N SER A 50 -20.18 0.73 -23.81
CA SER A 50 -20.40 -0.58 -24.44
C SER A 50 -20.77 -1.64 -23.40
N ILE A 51 -20.09 -1.64 -22.24
CA ILE A 51 -20.41 -2.50 -21.10
C ILE A 51 -21.82 -2.21 -20.56
N CYS A 52 -22.15 -0.93 -20.32
CA CYS A 52 -23.46 -0.56 -19.77
C CYS A 52 -24.63 -0.85 -20.72
N SER A 53 -24.35 -0.92 -22.03
CA SER A 53 -25.31 -1.29 -23.05
C SER A 53 -25.32 -2.80 -23.37
N GLU A 54 -24.51 -3.60 -22.65
CA GLU A 54 -24.31 -5.04 -22.88
C GLU A 54 -24.00 -5.36 -24.36
N ARG A 55 -23.12 -4.55 -24.97
CA ARG A 55 -22.65 -4.72 -26.34
C ARG A 55 -21.27 -5.36 -26.39
N ASP A 56 -20.99 -6.04 -27.50
CA ASP A 56 -19.65 -6.55 -27.80
C ASP A 56 -18.62 -5.42 -27.81
N ILE A 57 -17.44 -5.71 -27.26
CA ILE A 57 -16.36 -4.74 -27.12
C ILE A 57 -15.28 -5.07 -28.14
N LYS A 58 -15.05 -4.17 -29.09
CA LYS A 58 -13.96 -4.28 -30.05
C LYS A 58 -12.72 -3.55 -29.54
N CYS A 59 -11.64 -4.29 -29.32
CA CYS A 59 -10.35 -3.71 -28.97
C CYS A 59 -9.69 -3.06 -30.20
N ALA A 60 -8.81 -2.07 -29.96
CA ALA A 60 -7.95 -1.49 -31.00
C ALA A 60 -7.11 -2.52 -31.77
N THR A 61 -6.82 -3.68 -31.15
CA THR A 61 -6.13 -4.83 -31.78
C THR A 61 -7.02 -5.62 -32.76
N GLY A 62 -8.28 -5.24 -32.95
CA GLY A 62 -9.26 -5.95 -33.77
C GLY A 62 -9.96 -7.10 -33.06
N ARG A 63 -9.49 -7.51 -31.87
CA ARG A 63 -10.11 -8.57 -31.08
C ARG A 63 -11.45 -8.12 -30.49
N VAL A 64 -12.47 -8.97 -30.64
CA VAL A 64 -13.81 -8.74 -30.10
C VAL A 64 -14.00 -9.56 -28.83
N TYR A 65 -14.51 -8.92 -27.78
CA TYR A 65 -14.98 -9.55 -26.56
C TYR A 65 -16.49 -9.53 -26.58
N THR A 66 -17.09 -10.69 -26.31
CA THR A 66 -18.54 -10.82 -26.16
C THR A 66 -19.05 -9.87 -25.08
N ALA A 67 -20.26 -9.35 -25.28
CA ALA A 67 -20.98 -8.53 -24.33
C ALA A 67 -20.80 -9.01 -22.88
N LEU A 68 -20.41 -8.08 -22.01
CA LEU A 68 -20.32 -8.30 -20.57
C LEU A 68 -21.62 -7.81 -19.92
N PRO A 69 -22.08 -8.47 -18.84
CA PRO A 69 -23.22 -7.99 -18.07
C PRO A 69 -22.98 -6.58 -17.55
N LYS A 70 -24.06 -5.79 -17.46
CA LYS A 70 -24.00 -4.47 -16.83
C LYS A 70 -23.50 -4.57 -15.37
N PRO A 71 -22.52 -3.74 -14.95
CA PRO A 71 -22.02 -3.73 -13.58
C PRO A 71 -23.11 -3.32 -12.58
N GLN A 72 -23.14 -4.00 -11.43
CA GLN A 72 -23.98 -3.61 -10.28
C GLN A 72 -23.28 -2.60 -9.37
N VAL A 73 -21.94 -2.63 -9.35
CA VAL A 73 -21.08 -1.73 -8.57
C VAL A 73 -19.74 -1.59 -9.28
N VAL A 74 -19.11 -0.43 -9.17
CA VAL A 74 -17.73 -0.20 -9.60
C VAL A 74 -16.86 0.03 -8.37
N VAL A 75 -15.76 -0.71 -8.26
CA VAL A 75 -14.70 -0.47 -7.27
C VAL A 75 -13.53 0.12 -8.02
N LEU A 76 -13.18 1.38 -7.73
CA LEU A 76 -12.24 2.17 -8.52
C LEU A 76 -11.16 2.78 -7.63
N ASP A 77 -9.91 2.67 -8.07
CA ASP A 77 -8.77 3.31 -7.42
C ASP A 77 -9.01 4.83 -7.34
N PHE A 78 -8.86 5.40 -6.13
CA PHE A 78 -9.24 6.78 -5.87
C PHE A 78 -8.35 7.80 -6.60
N PHE A 79 -7.22 7.37 -7.16
CA PHE A 79 -6.39 8.19 -8.05
C PHE A 79 -6.99 8.36 -9.47
N LEU A 80 -8.01 7.56 -9.84
CA LEU A 80 -8.59 7.53 -11.18
C LEU A 80 -9.88 8.37 -11.30
N TYR A 81 -9.88 9.59 -10.74
CA TYR A 81 -11.05 10.45 -10.72
C TYR A 81 -11.58 10.85 -12.12
N ASN A 82 -10.72 10.92 -13.15
CA ASN A 82 -11.21 11.14 -14.51
C ASN A 82 -12.12 9.99 -15.00
N LEU A 83 -11.77 8.75 -14.67
CA LEU A 83 -12.61 7.59 -14.99
C LEU A 83 -13.89 7.58 -14.15
N PHE A 84 -13.82 8.07 -12.90
CA PHE A 84 -15.01 8.29 -12.07
C PHE A 84 -16.01 9.20 -12.80
N LEU A 85 -15.55 10.33 -13.36
CA LEU A 85 -16.41 11.25 -14.12
C LEU A 85 -17.01 10.59 -15.37
N ASP A 86 -16.22 9.80 -16.11
CA ASP A 86 -16.72 9.06 -17.27
C ASP A 86 -17.80 8.04 -16.87
N ILE A 87 -17.59 7.31 -15.76
CA ILE A 87 -18.58 6.36 -15.22
C ILE A 87 -19.86 7.09 -14.86
N ARG A 88 -19.77 8.23 -14.16
CA ARG A 88 -20.94 9.04 -13.79
C ARG A 88 -21.68 9.56 -15.02
N LYS A 89 -20.96 10.05 -16.03
CA LYS A 89 -21.52 10.50 -17.30
C LYS A 89 -22.31 9.41 -18.02
N VAL A 90 -21.78 8.18 -18.05
CA VAL A 90 -22.41 7.04 -18.74
C VAL A 90 -23.56 6.44 -17.93
N SER A 91 -23.37 6.26 -16.62
CA SER A 91 -24.32 5.56 -15.75
C SER A 91 -25.38 6.45 -15.11
N GLN A 92 -25.21 7.79 -15.14
CA GLN A 92 -26.11 8.77 -14.55
C GLN A 92 -26.50 8.43 -13.09
N ASP A 93 -25.51 8.16 -12.24
CA ASP A 93 -25.66 7.78 -10.82
C ASP A 93 -26.37 6.45 -10.53
N HIS A 94 -26.81 5.69 -11.53
CA HIS A 94 -27.48 4.41 -11.32
C HIS A 94 -26.56 3.27 -10.88
N ILE A 95 -25.23 3.42 -11.04
CA ILE A 95 -24.24 2.41 -10.62
C ILE A 95 -23.38 3.02 -9.50
N PRO A 96 -23.39 2.43 -8.29
CA PRO A 96 -22.53 2.88 -7.20
C PRO A 96 -21.04 2.79 -7.54
N ILE A 97 -20.27 3.81 -7.15
CA ILE A 97 -18.81 3.83 -7.29
C ILE A 97 -18.17 3.85 -5.90
N LEU A 98 -17.46 2.79 -5.55
CA LEU A 98 -16.73 2.67 -4.29
C LEU A 98 -15.25 2.98 -4.49
N ALA A 99 -14.66 3.72 -3.55
CA ALA A 99 -13.23 3.93 -3.49
C ALA A 99 -12.52 2.61 -3.17
N TRP A 100 -11.55 2.25 -4.01
CA TRP A 100 -10.59 1.19 -3.73
C TRP A 100 -9.42 1.78 -2.96
N HIS A 101 -9.44 1.60 -1.63
CA HIS A 101 -8.43 2.16 -0.73
C HIS A 101 -7.38 1.10 -0.38
N ILE A 102 -6.18 1.25 -0.95
CA ILE A 102 -5.06 0.30 -0.78
C ILE A 102 -3.80 0.89 -0.14
N THR A 103 -3.86 2.16 0.23
CA THR A 103 -2.76 2.91 0.84
C THR A 103 -2.88 2.86 2.36
N SER A 104 -1.87 3.40 3.05
CA SER A 104 -1.95 3.64 4.50
C SER A 104 -3.19 4.46 4.89
N SER A 105 -3.99 3.94 5.82
CA SER A 105 -5.15 4.67 6.37
C SER A 105 -4.73 6.01 6.97
N ALA A 106 -3.55 6.06 7.61
CA ALA A 106 -3.04 7.28 8.23
C ALA A 106 -2.61 8.32 7.20
N SER A 107 -1.90 7.91 6.15
CA SER A 107 -1.52 8.81 5.06
C SER A 107 -2.75 9.35 4.32
N THR A 108 -3.74 8.50 4.06
CA THR A 108 -5.01 8.88 3.42
C THR A 108 -5.82 9.83 4.30
N MET A 109 -5.99 9.52 5.59
CA MET A 109 -6.70 10.39 6.53
C MET A 109 -6.01 11.75 6.65
N TYR A 110 -4.69 11.75 6.74
CA TYR A 110 -3.92 13.00 6.76
C TYR A 110 -4.11 13.82 5.48
N SER A 111 -3.99 13.17 4.32
CA SER A 111 -4.00 13.85 3.02
C SER A 111 -5.38 14.34 2.61
N TYR A 112 -6.42 13.56 2.88
CA TYR A 112 -7.76 13.76 2.30
C TYR A 112 -8.89 13.79 3.34
N GLY A 113 -8.60 13.44 4.59
CA GLY A 113 -9.61 13.34 5.63
C GLY A 113 -10.04 14.69 6.22
N PRO A 114 -11.12 14.69 7.01
CA PRO A 114 -11.56 15.86 7.76
C PRO A 114 -10.52 16.34 8.78
N GLU A 115 -10.47 17.65 9.02
CA GLU A 115 -9.54 18.27 9.97
C GLU A 115 -9.69 17.76 11.41
N LYS A 116 -10.92 17.43 11.81
CA LYS A 116 -11.21 16.90 13.16
C LYS A 116 -10.50 15.58 13.47
N TYR A 117 -10.07 14.84 12.46
CA TYR A 117 -9.27 13.60 12.61
C TYR A 117 -7.79 13.82 12.27
N GLY A 118 -7.34 15.07 12.19
CA GLY A 118 -5.97 15.44 11.81
C GLY A 118 -5.72 15.51 10.30
N GLY A 119 -6.77 15.41 9.47
CA GLY A 119 -6.66 15.57 8.02
C GLY A 119 -6.48 17.02 7.56
N ARG A 120 -6.16 17.21 6.29
CA ARG A 120 -5.97 18.54 5.68
C ARG A 120 -7.25 19.19 5.16
N GLY A 121 -8.38 18.47 5.10
CA GLY A 121 -9.64 19.00 4.55
C GLY A 121 -9.55 19.44 3.09
N ASP A 122 -10.48 20.32 2.66
CA ASP A 122 -10.54 20.82 1.29
C ASP A 122 -9.49 21.91 1.04
N ILE A 123 -8.30 21.50 0.60
CA ILE A 123 -7.22 22.46 0.28
C ILE A 123 -7.62 23.37 -0.88
N SER A 124 -8.39 22.88 -1.86
CA SER A 124 -8.81 23.70 -2.99
C SER A 124 -9.78 24.79 -2.57
N GLU A 125 -10.74 24.49 -1.70
CA GLU A 125 -11.65 25.49 -1.13
C GLU A 125 -10.88 26.54 -0.31
N LYS A 126 -9.96 26.11 0.56
CA LYS A 126 -9.10 27.02 1.31
C LYS A 126 -8.26 27.91 0.42
N ALA A 127 -7.71 27.35 -0.66
CA ALA A 127 -6.92 28.09 -1.62
C ALA A 127 -7.75 29.13 -2.38
N MET A 128 -9.01 28.83 -2.71
CA MET A 128 -9.93 29.79 -3.32
C MET A 128 -10.16 30.99 -2.40
N VAL A 129 -10.51 30.74 -1.14
CA VAL A 129 -10.72 31.80 -0.15
C VAL A 129 -9.47 32.65 0.04
N LEU A 130 -8.30 32.00 0.20
CA LEU A 130 -7.04 32.71 0.40
C LEU A 130 -6.62 33.50 -0.84
N SER A 131 -6.80 32.95 -2.04
CA SER A 131 -6.50 33.60 -3.31
C SER A 131 -7.33 34.87 -3.51
N GLU A 132 -8.61 34.84 -3.16
CA GLU A 132 -9.49 36.02 -3.19
C GLU A 132 -9.04 37.10 -2.20
N GLN A 133 -8.57 36.70 -1.01
CA GLN A 133 -8.12 37.62 0.03
C GLN A 133 -6.77 38.28 -0.29
N THR A 134 -5.82 37.53 -0.85
CA THR A 134 -4.46 38.03 -1.09
C THR A 134 -4.25 38.58 -2.50
N GLY A 135 -5.13 38.25 -3.45
CA GLY A 135 -4.94 38.51 -4.87
C GLY A 135 -3.88 37.61 -5.54
N THR A 136 -3.36 36.61 -4.82
CA THR A 136 -2.40 35.63 -5.36
C THR A 136 -3.14 34.67 -6.31
N PRO A 137 -2.58 34.27 -7.46
CA PRO A 137 -3.22 33.30 -8.35
C PRO A 137 -3.61 32.00 -7.62
N LEU A 138 -4.80 31.45 -7.92
CA LEU A 138 -5.34 30.27 -7.24
C LEU A 138 -4.37 29.09 -7.30
N GLU A 139 -3.84 28.78 -8.47
CA GLU A 139 -2.93 27.64 -8.67
C GLU A 139 -1.63 27.78 -7.86
N GLN A 140 -1.13 29.02 -7.72
CA GLN A 140 0.01 29.31 -6.85
C GLN A 140 -0.37 29.10 -5.39
N THR A 141 -1.53 29.62 -4.98
CA THR A 141 -2.03 29.50 -3.60
C THR A 141 -2.27 28.05 -3.20
N GLU A 142 -2.84 27.23 -4.10
CA GLU A 142 -3.02 25.79 -3.90
C GLU A 142 -1.67 25.12 -3.68
N SER A 143 -0.72 25.35 -4.58
CA SER A 143 0.62 24.79 -4.46
C SER A 143 1.28 25.16 -3.13
N GLU A 144 1.24 26.45 -2.75
CA GLU A 144 1.83 26.93 -1.50
C GLU A 144 1.18 26.28 -0.27
N LEU A 145 -0.15 26.15 -0.25
CA LEU A 145 -0.86 25.49 0.85
C LEU A 145 -0.47 24.02 0.96
N TYR A 146 -0.47 23.26 -0.13
CA TYR A 146 -0.05 21.86 -0.11
C TYR A 146 1.38 21.67 0.42
N ILE A 147 2.31 22.52 -0.02
CA ILE A 147 3.70 22.51 0.46
C ILE A 147 3.75 22.78 1.96
N SER A 148 2.98 23.77 2.40
CA SER A 148 2.99 24.23 3.79
C SER A 148 2.60 23.12 4.78
N TYR A 149 1.63 22.27 4.41
CA TYR A 149 1.23 21.08 5.17
C TYR A 149 2.27 19.96 5.19
N SER A 150 3.52 20.18 4.77
CA SER A 150 4.59 19.19 4.87
C SER A 150 5.90 19.78 5.38
N LEU A 151 5.90 21.04 5.82
CA LEU A 151 7.12 21.78 6.14
C LEU A 151 7.03 22.64 7.40
N GLN A 152 5.83 22.97 7.88
CA GLN A 152 5.67 24.00 8.91
C GLN A 152 6.00 23.50 10.33
N GLY A 153 6.06 22.20 10.56
CA GLY A 153 6.21 21.65 11.91
C GLY A 153 4.92 21.75 12.71
N ASN A 154 3.79 21.68 12.02
CA ASN A 154 2.48 21.59 12.66
C ASN A 154 2.35 20.22 13.32
N VAL A 155 1.85 20.20 14.57
CA VAL A 155 1.58 18.95 15.27
C VAL A 155 0.30 18.34 14.72
N VAL A 156 0.42 17.17 14.12
CA VAL A 156 -0.67 16.36 13.58
C VAL A 156 -1.05 15.29 14.60
N LYS A 157 -2.35 15.14 14.84
CA LYS A 157 -2.93 14.12 15.72
C LYS A 157 -3.90 13.26 14.95
N LEU A 158 -3.45 12.07 14.53
CA LEU A 158 -4.29 11.07 13.89
C LEU A 158 -4.82 10.09 14.95
N PRO A 159 -6.07 9.59 14.84
CA PRO A 159 -6.62 8.59 15.74
C PRO A 159 -5.71 7.35 15.86
N GLY A 160 -5.37 6.92 17.08
CA GLY A 160 -4.53 5.73 17.30
C GLY A 160 -3.03 5.91 17.00
N TYR A 161 -2.58 7.11 16.66
CA TYR A 161 -1.16 7.40 16.37
C TYR A 161 -0.58 8.36 17.40
N PRO A 162 0.74 8.28 17.67
CA PRO A 162 1.41 9.31 18.45
C PRO A 162 1.33 10.66 17.73
N PRO A 163 1.41 11.79 18.47
CA PRO A 163 1.60 13.09 17.84
C PRO A 163 2.88 13.12 17.00
N LEU A 164 2.79 13.69 15.80
CA LEU A 164 3.87 13.80 14.83
C LEU A 164 3.90 15.21 14.26
N TYR A 165 5.05 15.67 13.79
CA TYR A 165 5.06 16.82 12.90
C TYR A 165 4.59 16.45 11.50
N ASP A 166 4.01 17.40 10.77
CA ASP A 166 3.57 17.25 9.37
C ASP A 166 4.66 16.70 8.44
N TYR A 167 5.91 17.17 8.58
CA TYR A 167 7.06 16.67 7.84
C TYR A 167 7.51 15.26 8.24
N GLU A 168 7.04 14.71 9.36
CA GLU A 168 7.27 13.32 9.70
C GLU A 168 6.38 12.37 8.90
N ILE A 169 5.19 12.84 8.52
CA ILE A 169 4.19 12.08 7.77
C ILE A 169 4.49 12.16 6.27
N VAL A 170 4.74 13.37 5.76
CA VAL A 170 5.05 13.63 4.35
C VAL A 170 6.46 14.22 4.26
N GLN A 171 7.41 13.37 3.85
CA GLN A 171 8.77 13.79 3.58
C GLN A 171 8.86 14.48 2.22
N ARG A 172 9.55 15.61 2.16
CA ARG A 172 9.80 16.36 0.94
C ARG A 172 11.30 16.49 0.73
N ASP A 173 11.81 15.87 -0.32
CA ASP A 173 13.25 15.82 -0.60
C ASP A 173 13.80 17.17 -1.05
N ASP A 174 13.16 17.79 -2.03
CA ASP A 174 13.58 19.10 -2.54
C ASP A 174 12.86 20.24 -1.80
N LEU A 175 13.55 20.77 -0.79
CA LEU A 175 13.12 21.93 0.00
C LEU A 175 13.21 23.25 -0.77
N SER A 176 13.92 23.28 -1.91
CA SER A 176 14.07 24.46 -2.75
C SER A 176 12.88 24.67 -3.70
N LEU A 177 12.15 23.59 -4.03
CA LEU A 177 10.93 23.67 -4.83
C LEU A 177 9.87 24.51 -4.12
N LYS A 178 9.66 25.72 -4.63
CA LYS A 178 8.59 26.64 -4.19
C LYS A 178 7.20 26.23 -4.71
N ARG A 179 7.15 25.28 -5.64
CA ARG A 179 5.93 24.80 -6.27
C ARG A 179 5.95 23.27 -6.37
N ILE A 180 4.80 22.64 -6.15
CA ILE A 180 4.59 21.22 -6.48
C ILE A 180 4.23 21.11 -7.95
N ASP A 181 4.65 20.03 -8.60
CA ASP A 181 4.32 19.81 -10.00
C ASP A 181 2.81 19.65 -10.20
N ASP A 182 2.32 20.08 -11.36
CA ASP A 182 0.89 20.15 -11.67
C ASP A 182 0.21 18.79 -11.58
N PHE A 183 0.93 17.71 -11.92
CA PHE A 183 0.40 16.36 -11.83
C PHE A 183 0.16 15.96 -10.38
N THR A 184 1.15 16.12 -9.50
CA THR A 184 1.03 15.81 -8.08
C THR A 184 -0.07 16.65 -7.43
N LEU A 185 -0.09 17.96 -7.73
CA LEU A 185 -1.15 18.86 -7.25
C LEU A 185 -2.54 18.37 -7.70
N ASN A 186 -2.70 18.05 -8.98
CA ASN A 186 -3.96 17.55 -9.52
C ASN A 186 -4.36 16.19 -8.92
N LEU A 187 -3.40 15.29 -8.67
CA LEU A 187 -3.63 14.00 -8.04
C LEU A 187 -4.22 14.18 -6.64
N PHE A 188 -3.66 15.06 -5.82
CA PHE A 188 -4.19 15.31 -4.48
C PHE A 188 -5.60 15.92 -4.52
N LYS A 189 -5.81 16.94 -5.36
CA LYS A 189 -7.11 17.61 -5.52
C LYS A 189 -8.20 16.63 -5.95
N THR A 190 -7.92 15.84 -6.98
CA THR A 190 -8.89 14.89 -7.53
C THR A 190 -9.14 13.71 -6.60
N SER A 191 -8.13 13.24 -5.86
CA SER A 191 -8.29 12.20 -4.83
C SER A 191 -9.18 12.67 -3.68
N TYR A 192 -8.99 13.91 -3.21
CA TYR A 192 -9.87 14.50 -2.21
C TYR A 192 -11.34 14.53 -2.69
N ARG A 193 -11.56 14.99 -3.93
CA ARG A 193 -12.89 14.99 -4.56
C ARG A 193 -13.47 13.58 -4.68
N PHE A 194 -12.65 12.59 -5.04
CA PHE A 194 -13.08 11.19 -5.09
C PHE A 194 -13.68 10.75 -3.76
N PHE A 195 -12.98 10.93 -2.64
CA PHE A 195 -13.48 10.52 -1.32
C PHE A 195 -14.76 11.26 -0.92
N ARG A 196 -14.93 12.51 -1.34
CA ARG A 196 -16.16 13.29 -1.13
C ARG A 196 -17.35 12.81 -1.96
N GLU A 197 -17.12 12.35 -3.19
CA GLU A 197 -18.17 12.08 -4.18
C GLU A 197 -18.50 10.58 -4.36
N CYS A 198 -17.64 9.67 -3.89
CA CYS A 198 -17.89 8.23 -3.97
C CYS A 198 -19.06 7.75 -3.08
N ASP A 199 -19.62 6.58 -3.44
CA ASP A 199 -20.77 5.96 -2.77
C ASP A 199 -20.40 5.06 -1.59
N GLY A 200 -19.10 4.97 -1.29
CA GLY A 200 -18.57 4.15 -0.21
C GLY A 200 -17.12 3.80 -0.48
N MET A 201 -16.55 2.96 0.36
CA MET A 201 -15.14 2.58 0.26
C MET A 201 -14.94 1.11 0.61
N VAL A 202 -14.10 0.43 -0.16
CA VAL A 202 -13.56 -0.88 0.18
C VAL A 202 -12.06 -0.70 0.42
N SER A 203 -11.59 -1.13 1.58
CA SER A 203 -10.23 -0.87 2.05
C SER A 203 -9.46 -2.17 2.31
N SER A 204 -8.17 -2.18 1.96
CA SER A 204 -7.24 -3.27 2.30
C SER A 204 -6.69 -3.16 3.75
N SER A 205 -7.08 -2.14 4.50
CA SER A 205 -6.80 -2.03 5.94
C SER A 205 -7.70 -2.97 6.76
N ASN A 206 -7.40 -3.12 8.05
CA ASN A 206 -8.12 -3.99 8.97
C ASN A 206 -8.07 -3.49 10.42
N GLU A 207 -8.94 -4.02 11.27
CA GLU A 207 -9.09 -3.58 12.67
C GLU A 207 -7.87 -3.88 13.56
N VAL A 208 -7.03 -4.84 13.17
CA VAL A 208 -5.82 -5.20 13.92
C VAL A 208 -4.71 -4.20 13.64
N TYR A 209 -4.63 -3.65 12.43
CA TYR A 209 -3.58 -2.71 12.02
C TYR A 209 -3.91 -1.24 12.32
N ASP A 210 -5.16 -0.81 12.11
CA ASP A 210 -5.60 0.60 12.21
C ASP A 210 -6.99 0.72 12.89
N HIS A 211 -7.15 0.27 14.13
CA HIS A 211 -8.47 0.23 14.80
C HIS A 211 -9.19 1.59 14.85
N GLU A 212 -8.55 2.60 15.45
CA GLU A 212 -9.13 3.92 15.69
C GLU A 212 -9.28 4.72 14.39
N LEU A 213 -8.34 4.59 13.46
CA LEU A 213 -8.45 5.22 12.14
C LEU A 213 -9.60 4.62 11.33
N ASN A 214 -9.78 3.30 11.36
CA ASN A 214 -10.89 2.67 10.67
C ASN A 214 -12.24 3.14 11.23
N ALA A 215 -12.34 3.34 12.54
CA ALA A 215 -13.50 3.97 13.16
C ALA A 215 -13.73 5.40 12.64
N ALA A 216 -12.68 6.23 12.57
CA ALA A 216 -12.76 7.58 12.02
C ALA A 216 -13.20 7.61 10.54
N PHE A 217 -12.72 6.68 9.71
CA PHE A 217 -13.20 6.52 8.33
C PHE A 217 -14.68 6.15 8.26
N ARG A 218 -15.15 5.24 9.12
CA ARG A 218 -16.58 4.89 9.18
C ARG A 218 -17.42 6.10 9.55
N GLU A 219 -17.01 6.87 10.56
CA GLU A 219 -17.71 8.09 10.96
C GLU A 219 -17.74 9.13 9.82
N TRP A 220 -16.60 9.38 9.18
CA TRP A 220 -16.50 10.32 8.06
C TRP A 220 -17.43 9.95 6.88
N PHE A 221 -17.53 8.68 6.54
CA PHE A 221 -18.44 8.24 5.48
C PHE A 221 -19.91 8.20 5.93
N ALA A 222 -20.18 7.88 7.20
CA ALA A 222 -21.52 7.86 7.78
C ALA A 222 -22.18 9.25 7.79
N GLU A 223 -21.41 10.35 7.86
CA GLU A 223 -21.92 11.72 7.70
C GLU A 223 -22.70 11.95 6.40
N ARG A 224 -22.39 11.15 5.36
CA ARG A 224 -23.05 11.17 4.05
C ARG A 224 -23.90 9.93 3.80
N ASN A 225 -24.20 9.18 4.86
CA ASN A 225 -24.90 7.89 4.80
C ASN A 225 -24.24 6.89 3.82
N LYS A 226 -22.90 6.90 3.77
CA LYS A 226 -22.11 5.97 2.94
C LYS A 226 -21.41 4.95 3.82
N ALA A 227 -21.19 3.74 3.27
CA ALA A 227 -20.59 2.63 3.99
C ALA A 227 -19.10 2.46 3.65
N VAL A 228 -18.36 1.88 4.61
CA VAL A 228 -16.95 1.52 4.45
C VAL A 228 -16.78 0.06 4.85
N TYR A 229 -16.00 -0.68 4.06
CA TYR A 229 -15.72 -2.10 4.28
C TYR A 229 -14.21 -2.32 4.35
N PHE A 230 -13.73 -2.76 5.51
CA PHE A 230 -12.33 -3.12 5.72
C PHE A 230 -12.17 -4.62 5.51
N ILE A 231 -11.61 -4.99 4.36
CA ILE A 231 -11.45 -6.38 3.92
C ILE A 231 -9.98 -6.80 3.91
N GLY A 232 -9.13 -6.13 4.66
CA GLY A 232 -7.72 -6.50 4.81
C GLY A 232 -7.48 -7.66 5.79
N PRO A 233 -6.28 -8.26 5.80
CA PRO A 233 -5.27 -8.17 4.75
C PRO A 233 -5.71 -8.96 3.52
N LEU A 234 -5.34 -8.47 2.33
CA LEU A 234 -5.60 -9.12 1.05
C LEU A 234 -4.35 -9.85 0.57
N LEU A 235 -4.27 -11.15 0.89
CA LEU A 235 -3.16 -12.01 0.52
C LEU A 235 -3.60 -13.06 -0.51
N PRO A 236 -2.70 -13.56 -1.37
CA PRO A 236 -2.96 -14.73 -2.19
C PRO A 236 -3.37 -15.96 -1.33
N PRO A 237 -4.30 -16.81 -1.78
CA PRO A 237 -4.87 -17.93 -1.02
C PRO A 237 -3.93 -19.14 -0.92
N ASP A 238 -2.97 -19.28 -1.85
CA ASP A 238 -1.98 -20.35 -1.82
C ASP A 238 -0.80 -19.93 -0.94
N ILE A 239 -1.04 -19.88 0.37
CA ILE A 239 0.03 -19.99 1.36
C ILE A 239 0.21 -21.50 1.55
N PRO A 240 1.26 -22.14 0.99
CA PRO A 240 1.39 -23.59 1.09
C PRO A 240 1.40 -24.03 2.55
N GLN A 241 0.44 -24.89 2.89
CA GLN A 241 0.35 -25.50 4.21
C GLN A 241 1.56 -26.43 4.44
N PRO A 242 2.05 -26.57 5.68
CA PRO A 242 3.34 -27.19 5.99
C PRO A 242 3.54 -28.64 5.53
N SER A 243 2.47 -29.37 5.23
CA SER A 243 2.51 -30.82 4.98
C SER A 243 2.63 -31.23 3.51
N SER A 244 2.52 -30.31 2.54
CA SER A 244 2.53 -30.66 1.11
C SER A 244 3.83 -30.36 0.36
N ILE A 245 4.83 -29.72 1.00
CA ILE A 245 6.11 -29.42 0.34
C ILE A 245 7.05 -30.62 0.47
N SER A 246 6.75 -31.71 -0.24
CA SER A 246 7.71 -32.77 -0.49
C SER A 246 8.40 -32.52 -1.83
N HIS A 247 9.70 -32.26 -1.76
CA HIS A 247 10.66 -32.35 -2.87
C HIS A 247 10.45 -31.43 -4.09
N ARG A 248 11.26 -30.36 -4.15
CA ARG A 248 12.07 -29.84 -5.29
C ARG A 248 11.49 -29.83 -6.73
N LYS A 249 10.23 -30.18 -6.96
CA LYS A 249 9.53 -30.25 -8.26
C LYS A 249 8.34 -29.29 -8.32
N ASP A 250 7.81 -28.85 -7.18
CA ASP A 250 6.71 -27.87 -7.13
C ASP A 250 7.17 -26.41 -7.28
N LEU A 251 8.46 -26.18 -7.60
CA LEU A 251 8.97 -24.89 -8.11
C LEU A 251 8.59 -24.65 -9.57
N GLU A 252 7.65 -25.42 -10.13
CA GLU A 252 6.83 -24.93 -11.24
C GLU A 252 5.95 -23.80 -10.70
N ILE A 253 6.57 -22.62 -10.58
CA ILE A 253 5.94 -21.31 -10.71
C ILE A 253 4.84 -21.51 -11.74
N SER A 254 3.57 -21.37 -11.33
CA SER A 254 2.44 -21.38 -12.27
C SER A 254 2.85 -20.52 -13.46
N SER A 255 2.52 -20.91 -14.69
CA SER A 255 2.89 -20.16 -15.91
C SER A 255 2.76 -18.63 -15.77
N ASN A 256 1.81 -18.19 -14.95
CA ASN A 256 1.51 -16.80 -14.60
C ASN A 256 2.60 -16.07 -13.79
N GLY A 257 3.34 -16.73 -12.89
CA GLY A 257 4.39 -16.09 -12.09
C GLY A 257 5.61 -15.70 -12.91
N LYS A 258 5.95 -16.53 -13.92
CA LYS A 258 6.98 -16.21 -14.91
C LYS A 258 6.56 -15.06 -15.81
N ASP A 259 5.28 -14.99 -16.17
CA ASP A 259 4.75 -13.90 -16.99
C ASP A 259 4.77 -12.55 -16.25
N ILE A 260 4.50 -12.55 -14.93
CA ILE A 260 4.59 -11.37 -14.06
C ILE A 260 6.05 -10.91 -13.91
N GLU A 261 6.97 -11.84 -13.66
CA GLU A 261 8.41 -11.57 -13.54
C GLU A 261 8.97 -10.98 -14.84
N LEU A 262 8.74 -11.65 -15.98
CA LEU A 262 9.15 -11.16 -17.31
C LEU A 262 8.49 -9.84 -17.71
N PHE A 263 7.30 -9.57 -17.19
CA PHE A 263 6.61 -8.32 -17.40
C PHE A 263 7.25 -7.19 -16.58
N LEU A 264 7.54 -7.43 -15.31
CA LEU A 264 8.17 -6.44 -14.43
C LEU A 264 9.65 -6.20 -14.80
N ASP A 265 10.38 -7.22 -15.25
CA ASP A 265 11.72 -7.08 -15.83
C ASP A 265 11.72 -6.15 -17.05
N ARG A 266 10.73 -6.29 -17.95
CA ARG A 266 10.56 -5.37 -19.09
C ARG A 266 10.20 -3.95 -18.68
N ILE A 267 9.49 -3.76 -17.57
CA ILE A 267 9.19 -2.42 -17.03
C ILE A 267 10.46 -1.78 -16.46
N LEU A 268 11.29 -2.55 -15.76
CA LEU A 268 12.61 -2.12 -15.27
C LEU A 268 13.54 -1.73 -16.43
N GLU A 269 13.57 -2.54 -17.50
CA GLU A 269 14.39 -2.27 -18.69
C GLU A 269 13.91 -1.04 -19.49
N SER A 270 12.58 -0.81 -19.57
CA SER A 270 12.00 0.21 -20.46
C SER A 270 11.87 1.61 -19.87
N HIS A 271 11.95 1.77 -18.55
CA HIS A 271 11.80 3.07 -17.88
C HIS A 271 13.05 3.57 -17.18
N GLY A 272 14.14 2.79 -17.22
CA GLY A 272 15.37 3.08 -16.50
C GLY A 272 15.19 2.97 -14.99
N GLU A 273 16.26 2.63 -14.28
CA GLU A 273 16.28 2.61 -12.82
C GLU A 273 16.05 4.04 -12.29
N ARG A 274 14.80 4.41 -12.00
CA ARG A 274 14.51 5.40 -10.95
C ARG A 274 14.37 4.67 -9.63
N ASN A 275 15.41 3.94 -9.27
CA ASN A 275 15.58 3.43 -7.92
C ASN A 275 16.49 4.42 -7.20
N GLU A 276 16.03 4.94 -6.08
CA GLU A 276 16.94 5.48 -5.06
C GLU A 276 17.81 4.30 -4.61
N GLU A 277 18.93 4.09 -5.31
CA GLU A 277 19.82 2.97 -5.03
C GLU A 277 20.38 3.13 -3.61
N MET A 278 20.30 2.05 -2.83
CA MET A 278 20.97 1.98 -1.54
C MET A 278 22.44 2.39 -1.72
N PRO A 279 22.94 3.41 -0.99
CA PRO A 279 24.30 3.90 -1.18
C PRO A 279 25.32 2.77 -1.12
N ALA A 280 26.29 2.76 -2.03
CA ALA A 280 27.25 1.66 -2.17
C ALA A 280 27.94 1.29 -0.86
N HIS A 281 28.27 2.28 -0.03
CA HIS A 281 28.85 2.06 1.30
C HIS A 281 27.92 1.26 2.23
N ILE A 282 26.62 1.59 2.23
CA ILE A 282 25.63 0.87 3.02
C ILE A 282 25.43 -0.54 2.46
N LYS A 283 25.39 -0.68 1.12
CA LYS A 283 25.32 -1.98 0.46
C LYS A 283 26.49 -2.90 0.88
N THR A 284 27.72 -2.39 0.85
CA THR A 284 28.90 -3.14 1.30
C THR A 284 28.79 -3.54 2.77
N LEU A 285 28.23 -2.68 3.63
CA LEU A 285 27.96 -3.02 5.02
C LEU A 285 26.96 -4.20 5.12
N PHE A 286 25.87 -4.20 4.35
CA PHE A 286 24.93 -5.32 4.31
C PHE A 286 25.58 -6.62 3.85
N GLU A 287 26.38 -6.56 2.79
CA GLU A 287 27.10 -7.71 2.25
C GLU A 287 28.14 -8.28 3.22
N SER A 288 28.56 -7.50 4.23
CA SER A 288 29.48 -7.96 5.29
C SER A 288 28.83 -8.86 6.34
N TYR A 289 27.50 -8.90 6.42
CA TYR A 289 26.77 -9.74 7.38
C TYR A 289 26.50 -11.13 6.81
N ASP A 290 26.66 -12.15 7.65
CA ASP A 290 26.33 -13.52 7.28
C ASP A 290 24.83 -13.67 6.99
N LYS A 291 24.51 -14.36 5.89
CA LYS A 291 23.13 -14.78 5.52
C LYS A 291 22.18 -13.62 5.19
N VAL A 292 22.65 -12.62 4.46
CA VAL A 292 21.81 -11.57 3.87
C VAL A 292 21.39 -11.93 2.45
N LEU A 293 20.09 -11.80 2.16
CA LEU A 293 19.57 -11.82 0.79
C LEU A 293 19.23 -10.39 0.37
N ILE A 294 20.02 -9.83 -0.55
CA ILE A 294 19.71 -8.56 -1.20
C ILE A 294 19.10 -8.88 -2.56
N SER A 295 17.85 -8.51 -2.77
CA SER A 295 17.22 -8.58 -4.09
C SER A 295 17.00 -7.17 -4.62
N LYS A 296 17.35 -6.93 -5.88
CA LYS A 296 16.93 -5.69 -6.58
C LYS A 296 15.41 -5.64 -6.72
N TRP A 297 14.79 -6.79 -6.97
CA TRP A 297 13.34 -7.00 -6.94
C TRP A 297 13.03 -8.49 -6.84
N ALA A 298 12.06 -8.88 -6.02
CA ALA A 298 11.46 -10.22 -6.05
C ALA A 298 10.03 -10.14 -5.51
N PRO A 299 9.13 -11.06 -5.89
CA PRO A 299 7.86 -11.22 -5.20
C PRO A 299 8.14 -11.40 -3.70
N GLN A 300 7.67 -10.47 -2.88
CA GLN A 300 8.02 -10.38 -1.48
C GLN A 300 7.63 -11.67 -0.74
N GLN A 301 6.54 -12.30 -1.15
CA GLN A 301 6.08 -13.57 -0.59
C GLN A 301 7.11 -14.68 -0.80
N SER A 302 7.84 -14.69 -1.93
CA SER A 302 8.91 -15.67 -2.18
C SER A 302 10.09 -15.48 -1.22
N ILE A 303 10.38 -14.25 -0.80
CA ILE A 303 11.41 -13.95 0.21
C ILE A 303 10.90 -14.28 1.62
N LEU A 304 9.69 -13.83 1.94
CA LEU A 304 9.10 -13.98 3.28
C LEU A 304 8.75 -15.44 3.61
N ALA A 305 8.37 -16.23 2.61
CA ALA A 305 8.07 -17.65 2.77
C ALA A 305 9.32 -18.56 2.73
N HIS A 306 10.51 -18.01 2.52
CA HIS A 306 11.73 -18.81 2.33
C HIS A 306 12.02 -19.68 3.57
N ARG A 307 12.27 -20.98 3.38
CA ARG A 307 12.69 -21.93 4.43
C ARG A 307 14.10 -22.43 4.14
N VAL A 308 14.96 -22.53 5.16
CA VAL A 308 16.28 -23.16 5.00
C VAL A 308 16.05 -24.66 4.87
N SER A 309 16.23 -25.22 3.66
CA SER A 309 16.30 -26.68 3.54
C SER A 309 17.54 -27.16 4.28
N LYS A 310 17.39 -28.13 5.20
CA LYS A 310 18.50 -28.84 5.85
C LYS A 310 19.63 -29.11 4.84
N ILE A 311 20.72 -28.35 4.94
CA ILE A 311 22.00 -28.76 4.39
C ILE A 311 22.71 -29.49 5.52
N LEU A 312 22.66 -30.82 5.46
CA LEU A 312 23.66 -31.67 6.08
C LEU A 312 25.00 -31.32 5.43
N ASN A 313 25.93 -30.74 6.20
CA ASN A 313 27.27 -31.31 6.40
C ASN A 313 28.05 -30.56 7.50
N SER A 314 28.33 -31.33 8.56
CA SER A 314 29.49 -31.31 9.46
C SER A 314 29.91 -30.03 10.21
N LEU A 315 29.89 -30.16 11.54
CA LEU A 315 30.77 -29.56 12.56
C LEU A 315 30.40 -28.17 13.11
N SER A 316 29.49 -28.14 14.08
CA SER A 316 29.82 -27.97 15.51
C SER A 316 28.60 -27.47 16.30
N LEU A 317 28.47 -27.97 17.52
CA LEU A 317 27.30 -27.90 18.38
C LEU A 317 27.04 -26.48 18.89
N CYS A 318 25.84 -25.96 18.63
CA CYS A 318 25.21 -24.97 19.50
C CYS A 318 23.74 -25.38 19.72
N GLN A 319 23.47 -26.02 20.87
CA GLN A 319 22.11 -26.27 21.35
C GLN A 319 21.58 -24.99 22.01
N CYS A 320 21.03 -24.09 21.19
CA CYS A 320 20.11 -23.06 21.67
C CYS A 320 18.70 -23.41 21.18
N SER A 321 17.86 -23.91 22.07
CA SER A 321 16.48 -24.34 21.83
C SER A 321 15.48 -23.20 21.57
N CYS A 322 15.93 -22.10 20.94
CA CYS A 322 15.11 -20.91 20.63
C CYS A 322 14.99 -20.61 19.13
N PHE A 323 15.58 -21.42 18.25
CA PHE A 323 15.34 -21.35 16.81
C PHE A 323 14.25 -22.35 16.41
N ASN A 324 13.02 -21.89 16.26
CA ASN A 324 12.01 -22.63 15.49
C ASN A 324 12.51 -22.71 14.03
N LEU A 325 13.00 -23.89 13.65
CA LEU A 325 13.66 -24.23 12.39
C LEU A 325 12.73 -24.23 11.15
N ASN A 326 11.68 -23.40 11.09
CA ASN A 326 10.67 -23.44 10.02
C ASN A 326 10.56 -22.18 9.13
N GLU A 327 11.32 -21.11 9.37
CA GLU A 327 11.36 -19.92 8.50
C GLU A 327 12.82 -19.41 8.40
N ALA A 328 13.32 -19.16 7.20
CA ALA A 328 14.71 -18.72 6.98
C ALA A 328 14.91 -17.22 7.24
N THR A 329 13.83 -16.45 7.10
CA THR A 329 13.87 -14.99 7.09
C THR A 329 13.68 -14.44 8.49
N GLY A 330 14.77 -13.94 9.08
CA GLY A 330 14.77 -13.42 10.47
C GLY A 330 14.34 -11.96 10.61
N TRP A 331 14.55 -11.15 9.56
CA TRP A 331 14.21 -9.73 9.47
C TRP A 331 13.94 -9.36 8.03
N PHE A 332 12.97 -8.47 7.81
CA PHE A 332 12.68 -7.90 6.49
C PHE A 332 13.01 -6.42 6.46
N MET A 333 14.09 -6.05 5.77
CA MET A 333 14.33 -4.65 5.47
C MET A 333 13.41 -4.20 4.34
N THR A 334 12.64 -3.15 4.58
CA THR A 334 11.62 -2.70 3.64
C THR A 334 11.44 -1.19 3.72
N HIS A 335 11.04 -0.61 2.60
CA HIS A 335 10.57 0.76 2.54
C HIS A 335 9.24 1.01 3.28
N CYS A 336 8.57 -0.02 3.80
CA CYS A 336 7.29 0.10 4.50
C CYS A 336 6.12 0.62 3.64
N GLY A 337 6.15 0.40 2.32
CA GLY A 337 4.93 0.52 1.50
C GLY A 337 3.81 -0.40 2.03
N GLN A 338 2.56 0.06 1.95
CA GLN A 338 1.42 -0.59 2.64
C GLN A 338 1.29 -2.09 2.37
N ASN A 339 1.47 -2.52 1.10
CA ASN A 339 1.37 -3.94 0.75
C ASN A 339 2.49 -4.78 1.38
N SER A 340 3.75 -4.34 1.27
CA SER A 340 4.88 -5.06 1.85
C SER A 340 4.81 -5.13 3.37
N THR A 341 4.25 -4.08 4.01
CA THR A 341 3.96 -4.08 5.44
C THR A 341 2.91 -5.14 5.80
N ALA A 342 1.78 -5.17 5.07
CA ALA A 342 0.73 -6.16 5.30
C ALA A 342 1.22 -7.61 5.08
N GLU A 343 2.08 -7.83 4.08
CA GLU A 343 2.71 -9.12 3.82
C GLU A 343 3.63 -9.52 4.97
N ALA A 344 4.56 -8.66 5.39
CA ALA A 344 5.49 -8.94 6.48
C ALA A 344 4.78 -9.36 7.77
N ILE A 345 3.73 -8.61 8.14
CA ILE A 345 2.90 -8.91 9.31
C ILE A 345 2.23 -10.28 9.15
N SER A 346 1.69 -10.56 7.97
CA SER A 346 0.98 -11.82 7.71
C SER A 346 1.89 -13.04 7.63
N TYR A 347 3.19 -12.84 7.41
CA TYR A 347 4.21 -13.87 7.56
C TYR A 347 4.79 -13.93 8.99
N GLY A 348 4.54 -12.92 9.82
CA GLY A 348 5.09 -12.82 11.19
C GLY A 348 6.58 -12.47 11.20
N VAL A 349 7.05 -11.78 10.15
CA VAL A 349 8.45 -11.37 10.00
C VAL A 349 8.58 -9.93 10.47
N PRO A 350 9.44 -9.64 11.47
CA PRO A 350 9.67 -8.27 11.91
C PRO A 350 10.47 -7.48 10.87
N MET A 351 10.38 -6.15 10.92
CA MET A 351 10.90 -5.27 9.88
C MET A 351 12.04 -4.36 10.35
N ILE A 352 12.89 -3.96 9.40
CA ILE A 352 13.78 -2.80 9.52
C ILE A 352 13.31 -1.80 8.47
N ALA A 353 12.73 -0.69 8.91
CA ALA A 353 12.04 0.28 8.06
C ALA A 353 13.02 1.30 7.49
N TRP A 354 13.18 1.29 6.16
CA TRP A 354 13.91 2.27 5.37
C TRP A 354 12.91 3.11 4.57
N SER A 355 12.12 3.94 5.24
CA SER A 355 11.08 4.73 4.55
C SER A 355 11.68 5.81 3.67
N LEU A 356 11.19 5.93 2.43
CA LEU A 356 11.63 6.93 1.46
C LEU A 356 10.55 8.01 1.30
N VAL A 357 9.42 7.67 0.67
CA VAL A 357 8.42 8.65 0.20
C VAL A 357 6.98 8.18 0.37
N GLY A 358 6.01 9.09 0.18
CA GLY A 358 4.59 8.76 0.17
C GLY A 358 4.08 8.33 1.54
N ASP A 359 3.43 7.16 1.62
CA ASP A 359 2.86 6.62 2.86
C ASP A 359 3.85 5.82 3.72
N GLN A 360 5.05 5.59 3.19
CA GLN A 360 6.11 4.82 3.83
C GLN A 360 6.52 5.33 5.23
N PRO A 361 6.70 6.66 5.45
CA PRO A 361 7.16 7.16 6.74
C PRO A 361 6.14 6.92 7.86
N ILE A 362 4.86 7.14 7.57
CA ILE A 362 3.79 6.94 8.56
C ILE A 362 3.51 5.46 8.81
N ASN A 363 3.69 4.61 7.81
CA ASN A 363 3.67 3.15 8.01
C ASN A 363 4.82 2.70 8.91
N ALA A 364 6.04 3.20 8.69
CA ALA A 364 7.20 2.93 9.53
C ALA A 364 6.95 3.34 10.99
N VAL A 365 6.28 4.47 11.22
CA VAL A 365 5.83 4.88 12.56
C VAL A 365 4.85 3.86 13.16
N ASN A 366 3.83 3.43 12.40
CA ASN A 366 2.82 2.50 12.92
C ASN A 366 3.44 1.15 13.33
N VAL A 367 4.26 0.56 12.45
CA VAL A 367 4.86 -0.77 12.72
C VAL A 367 5.92 -0.73 13.82
N SER A 368 6.57 0.41 14.04
CA SER A 368 7.62 0.53 15.07
C SER A 368 7.09 0.96 16.42
N LEU A 369 6.12 1.88 16.48
CA LEU A 369 5.66 2.50 17.73
C LEU A 369 4.35 1.92 18.26
N ASN A 370 3.38 1.60 17.38
CA ASN A 370 2.09 1.07 17.80
C ASN A 370 2.11 -0.46 17.88
N HIS A 371 2.65 -1.11 16.85
CA HIS A 371 2.70 -2.58 16.78
C HIS A 371 3.98 -3.17 17.35
N ASP A 372 5.05 -2.38 17.40
CA ASP A 372 6.35 -2.77 17.96
C ASP A 372 6.87 -4.07 17.33
N VAL A 373 6.80 -4.14 16.00
CA VAL A 373 7.28 -5.23 15.15
C VAL A 373 8.40 -4.79 14.21
N ALA A 374 8.85 -3.53 14.33
CA ALA A 374 9.87 -2.97 13.46
C ALA A 374 10.84 -2.03 14.19
N TYR A 375 12.01 -1.82 13.58
CA TYR A 375 12.88 -0.68 13.84
C TYR A 375 12.68 0.37 12.75
N GLN A 376 12.75 1.65 13.11
CA GLN A 376 12.76 2.74 12.13
C GLN A 376 14.20 3.22 11.95
N LEU A 377 14.68 3.24 10.70
CA LEU A 377 15.91 3.93 10.35
C LEU A 377 15.57 5.41 10.10
N LEU A 378 16.09 6.28 10.95
CA LEU A 378 15.86 7.72 10.92
C LEU A 378 16.94 8.45 10.13
N GLU A 379 18.16 7.93 10.09
CA GLU A 379 19.30 8.54 9.40
C GLU A 379 19.25 8.34 7.88
N VAL A 380 18.34 7.51 7.39
CA VAL A 380 18.08 7.30 5.96
C VAL A 380 17.00 8.23 5.41
N ARG A 381 16.40 9.07 6.27
CA ARG A 381 15.41 10.07 5.87
C ARG A 381 16.08 11.19 5.07
N THR A 382 15.29 11.89 4.28
CA THR A 382 15.77 12.91 3.36
C THR A 382 14.93 14.19 3.46
N GLY A 383 15.50 15.30 2.98
CA GLY A 383 14.83 16.60 2.92
C GLY A 383 14.19 17.03 4.24
N SER A 384 12.87 17.24 4.24
CA SER A 384 12.13 17.67 5.44
C SER A 384 12.14 16.64 6.58
N GLY A 385 12.41 15.36 6.29
CA GLY A 385 12.50 14.29 7.27
C GLY A 385 13.71 14.38 8.22
N LEU A 386 14.71 15.22 7.90
CA LEU A 386 15.90 15.48 8.74
C LEU A 386 15.66 16.56 9.81
N LYS A 387 14.48 17.18 9.83
CA LYS A 387 14.09 18.10 10.90
C LYS A 387 13.92 17.35 12.23
N PRO A 388 14.04 18.04 13.38
CA PRO A 388 13.80 17.43 14.69
C PRO A 388 12.42 16.77 14.75
N LEU A 389 12.37 15.47 15.02
CA LEU A 389 11.12 14.74 15.17
C LEU A 389 10.40 15.18 16.44
N TYR A 390 9.08 15.04 16.48
CA TYR A 390 8.26 15.35 17.66
C TYR A 390 8.75 14.61 18.92
N ARG A 391 9.33 13.42 18.72
CA ARG A 391 9.89 12.55 19.77
C ARG A 391 11.25 13.02 20.30
N GLY A 392 11.77 14.15 19.84
CA GLY A 392 13.01 14.76 20.33
C GLY A 392 14.30 14.26 19.68
N VAL A 393 14.21 13.46 18.62
CA VAL A 393 15.37 12.96 17.85
C VAL A 393 15.57 13.85 16.62
N GLN A 394 16.80 14.27 16.34
CA GLN A 394 17.15 14.99 15.11
C GLN A 394 18.12 14.15 14.28
N PRO A 395 17.70 13.59 13.14
CA PRO A 395 18.60 12.86 12.25
C PRO A 395 19.66 13.77 11.63
N LEU A 396 20.85 13.24 11.41
CA LEU A 396 21.94 13.90 10.69
C LEU A 396 21.84 13.69 9.17
N GLY A 397 21.36 12.53 8.73
CA GLY A 397 21.16 12.23 7.31
C GLY A 397 22.44 11.99 6.51
N THR A 398 23.55 11.65 7.18
CA THR A 398 24.81 11.32 6.50
C THR A 398 24.97 9.80 6.34
N ILE A 399 25.77 9.39 5.36
CA ILE A 399 26.07 7.96 5.12
C ILE A 399 26.69 7.32 6.38
N GLU A 400 27.53 8.06 7.11
CA GLU A 400 28.17 7.60 8.35
C GLU A 400 27.14 7.41 9.45
N SER A 401 26.23 8.37 9.63
CA SER A 401 25.15 8.26 10.63
C SER A 401 24.19 7.11 10.32
N ALA A 402 23.84 6.90 9.05
CA ALA A 402 23.01 5.78 8.61
C ALA A 402 23.71 4.42 8.80
N ALA A 403 25.00 4.34 8.50
CA ALA A 403 25.79 3.12 8.74
C ALA A 403 25.87 2.79 10.23
N GLU A 404 26.03 3.80 11.09
CA GLU A 404 26.09 3.63 12.53
C GLU A 404 24.73 3.23 13.13
N GLU A 405 23.66 3.93 12.74
CA GLU A 405 22.29 3.56 13.12
C GLU A 405 22.00 2.10 12.73
N PHE A 406 22.37 1.70 11.52
CA PHE A 406 22.17 0.34 11.07
C PHE A 406 22.91 -0.68 11.95
N ARG A 407 24.19 -0.45 12.30
CA ARG A 407 24.95 -1.34 13.20
C ARG A 407 24.27 -1.48 14.55
N GLN A 408 23.78 -0.38 15.12
CA GLN A 408 23.09 -0.38 16.41
C GLN A 408 21.76 -1.13 16.34
N VAL A 409 20.96 -0.88 15.30
CA VAL A 409 19.71 -1.60 15.05
C VAL A 409 19.97 -3.08 14.87
N TRP A 410 20.98 -3.45 14.10
CA TRP A 410 21.34 -4.85 13.88
C TRP A 410 21.76 -5.55 15.18
N ALA A 411 22.56 -4.91 16.03
CA ALA A 411 22.92 -5.44 17.34
C ALA A 411 21.68 -5.68 18.23
N LYS A 412 20.73 -4.72 18.26
CA LYS A 412 19.45 -4.87 18.97
C LYS A 412 18.60 -6.01 18.40
N ALA A 413 18.55 -6.12 17.07
CA ALA A 413 17.81 -7.12 16.33
C ALA A 413 18.27 -8.56 16.62
N GLN A 414 19.55 -8.74 16.99
CA GLN A 414 20.13 -10.01 17.42
C GLN A 414 19.91 -10.31 18.92
N GLY A 415 19.61 -9.30 19.74
CA GLY A 415 19.42 -9.42 21.19
C GLY A 415 17.97 -9.64 21.62
N GLU A 416 17.71 -9.39 22.91
CA GLU A 416 16.41 -9.53 23.57
C GLU A 416 15.34 -8.64 22.94
N ASP A 417 15.69 -7.41 22.57
CA ASP A 417 14.77 -6.48 21.93
C ASP A 417 14.28 -7.01 20.56
N GLY A 418 15.20 -7.57 19.77
CA GLY A 418 14.84 -8.25 18.53
C GLY A 418 13.99 -9.51 18.73
N ALA A 419 14.27 -10.30 19.77
CA ALA A 419 13.45 -11.47 20.12
C ALA A 419 12.02 -11.07 20.50
N ARG A 420 11.86 -9.97 21.24
CA ARG A 420 10.57 -9.39 21.60
C ARG A 420 9.78 -8.94 20.37
N LYS A 421 10.40 -8.20 19.45
CA LYS A 421 9.76 -7.78 18.18
C LYS A 421 9.36 -8.97 17.30
N ARG A 422 10.17 -10.05 17.24
CA ARG A 422 9.80 -11.32 16.58
C ARG A 422 8.56 -11.94 17.22
N SER A 423 8.50 -11.98 18.55
CA SER A 423 7.31 -12.49 19.26
C SER A 423 6.06 -11.65 18.95
N ASN A 424 6.18 -10.32 18.97
CA ASN A 424 5.08 -9.42 18.60
C ASN A 424 4.62 -9.66 17.15
N ALA A 425 5.55 -9.85 16.21
CA ALA A 425 5.21 -10.12 14.81
C ALA A 425 4.43 -11.43 14.64
N GLN A 426 4.81 -12.49 15.38
CA GLN A 426 4.08 -13.76 15.36
C GLN A 426 2.67 -13.62 16.00
N GLN A 427 2.52 -12.85 17.08
CA GLN A 427 1.21 -12.57 17.63
C GLN A 427 0.32 -11.78 16.66
N LEU A 428 0.91 -10.81 15.94
CA LEU A 428 0.19 -10.01 14.97
C LEU A 428 -0.23 -10.82 13.73
N LYS A 429 0.59 -11.79 13.30
CA LYS A 429 0.26 -12.80 12.28
C LYS A 429 -0.99 -13.60 12.65
N GLU A 430 -1.06 -14.13 13.87
CA GLU A 430 -2.23 -14.89 14.31
C GLU A 430 -3.50 -14.01 14.37
N LYS A 431 -3.37 -12.76 14.83
CA LYS A 431 -4.47 -11.78 14.78
C LYS A 431 -4.92 -11.53 13.33
N HIS A 432 -3.99 -11.31 12.40
CA HIS A 432 -4.29 -11.13 10.98
C HIS A 432 -5.03 -12.33 10.38
N LYS A 433 -4.64 -13.55 10.76
CA LYS A 433 -5.32 -14.78 10.32
C LYS A 433 -6.77 -14.81 10.81
N SER A 434 -6.99 -14.47 12.08
CA SER A 434 -8.32 -14.51 12.72
C SER A 434 -9.35 -13.56 12.07
N LEU A 435 -8.91 -12.48 11.40
CA LEU A 435 -9.78 -11.55 10.68
C LEU A 435 -10.66 -12.20 9.60
N TRP A 436 -10.17 -13.30 9.02
CA TRP A 436 -10.82 -14.07 7.96
C TRP A 436 -11.43 -15.39 8.45
N GLU A 437 -11.30 -15.71 9.73
CA GLU A 437 -11.95 -16.87 10.35
C GLU A 437 -13.41 -16.55 10.70
N GLU A 438 -14.18 -17.56 11.11
CA GLU A 438 -15.59 -17.35 11.46
C GLU A 438 -15.71 -16.35 12.61
N GLY A 439 -16.53 -15.32 12.41
CA GLY A 439 -16.66 -14.21 13.34
C GLY A 439 -15.58 -13.13 13.21
N GLY A 440 -14.58 -13.25 12.33
CA GLY A 440 -13.57 -12.22 12.07
C GLY A 440 -14.13 -10.97 11.36
N SER A 441 -13.60 -9.79 11.66
CA SER A 441 -14.13 -8.52 11.14
C SER A 441 -14.05 -8.36 9.64
N SER A 442 -12.94 -8.74 9.02
CA SER A 442 -12.78 -8.62 7.56
C SER A 442 -13.74 -9.54 6.81
N LEU A 443 -13.98 -10.74 7.34
CA LEU A 443 -15.01 -11.63 6.80
C LEU A 443 -16.42 -11.03 6.97
N ARG A 444 -16.71 -10.39 8.11
CA ARG A 444 -18.01 -9.71 8.33
C ARG A 444 -18.21 -8.55 7.37
N ASP A 445 -17.21 -7.67 7.23
CA ASP A 445 -17.25 -6.51 6.33
C ASP A 445 -17.34 -6.95 4.88
N TYR A 446 -16.62 -8.00 4.49
CA TYR A 446 -16.73 -8.59 3.16
C TYR A 446 -18.14 -9.15 2.90
N LYS A 447 -18.68 -9.97 3.81
CA LYS A 447 -20.06 -10.49 3.71
C LYS A 447 -21.08 -9.34 3.60
N LYS A 448 -20.87 -8.26 4.36
CA LYS A 448 -21.72 -7.07 4.30
C LYS A 448 -21.60 -6.34 2.96
N PHE A 449 -20.39 -6.13 2.44
CA PHE A 449 -20.17 -5.59 1.10
C PHE A 449 -20.91 -6.39 0.02
N LEU A 450 -20.82 -7.73 0.08
CA LEU A 450 -21.55 -8.58 -0.86
C LEU A 450 -23.08 -8.44 -0.72
N GLN A 451 -23.58 -8.32 0.51
CA GLN A 451 -25.01 -8.11 0.76
C GLN A 451 -25.50 -6.75 0.25
N ASP A 452 -24.70 -5.70 0.44
CA ASP A 452 -25.09 -4.34 0.10
C ASP A 452 -25.05 -4.08 -1.42
N TYR A 453 -24.26 -4.85 -2.20
CA TYR A 453 -24.08 -4.59 -3.65
C TYR A 453 -24.20 -5.78 -4.62
N LEU A 454 -24.03 -7.02 -4.18
CA LEU A 454 -23.85 -8.18 -5.09
C LEU A 454 -24.87 -9.33 -4.90
N ARG A 455 -25.74 -9.27 -3.89
CA ARG A 455 -26.87 -10.22 -3.77
C ARG A 455 -28.12 -9.60 -4.41
N ASN A 456 -28.73 -10.41 -5.29
CA ASN A 456 -30.05 -10.22 -5.93
C ASN A 456 -30.96 -9.19 -5.28
#